data_AF-A0A535B193-F1
#
_entry.id   AF-A0A535B193-F1
#
_cell.length_a   1.000
_cell.length_b   1.000
_cell.length_c   1.000
_cell.angle_alpha   90.00
_cell.angle_beta   90.00
_cell.angle_gamma   90.00
#
_symmetry.space_group_name_H-M   'P 1'
#
loop_
_entity.id
_entity.type
_entity.pdbx_description
1 polymer ?
#
loop_
_entity_poly.entity_id
_entity_poly.type
_entity_poly.pdbx_seq_one_letter_code
_entity_poly.pdbx_strand_id
1 'polypeptide(L)'
;MAIGLSHGGTTIYSSPSRSNEVLVGTREGIAIIAREGSAWRVAHQALTDRHISAIIMESESGLTIAGAFHGSVHVSADGGRTWEPRGNGLTQTNVYSLASARVDGHARLYAGTEPAHLFVSDDLGLHWTEVPSLRSVPSVPKWSFPAPPHIGHVKHINFDPRNPTTIYASIEVGGLLKSTDAGQSWQEFPELYEDVHRLMIHPSNSRCLYAVTGRGLYVSPEGGTTWEQWTGREDEIGGYPDGFVFCPSDPKLIFMTAAQDAPGTWRTTHFAGARISRSRDGGRSWEILHNGLPDRLQASIEAFCLEESGNSSSIFAATTSGEVFCSEDLGKHWEKIISGLAPISKAGHYRNLIAA
;
A
#
# COMPACT_ATOMS: atom_id res chain seq x y z
N MET A 1 4.17 -11.54 16.49
CA MET A 1 3.65 -10.19 16.20
C MET A 1 2.55 -10.35 15.17
N ALA A 2 1.62 -9.42 15.06
CA ALA A 2 0.67 -9.40 13.95
C ALA A 2 1.19 -8.43 12.88
N ILE A 3 0.84 -8.66 11.62
CA ILE A 3 1.14 -7.74 10.51
C ILE A 3 -0.14 -7.15 9.94
N GLY A 4 -0.05 -6.00 9.29
CA GLY A 4 -1.17 -5.39 8.56
C GLY A 4 -1.19 -5.82 7.08
N LEU A 5 -2.40 -6.03 6.56
CA LEU A 5 -2.67 -6.22 5.13
C LEU A 5 -3.75 -5.21 4.72
N SER A 6 -3.31 -4.10 4.13
CA SER A 6 -4.17 -3.00 3.71
C SER A 6 -3.56 -2.32 2.48
N HIS A 7 -4.35 -1.49 1.78
CA HIS A 7 -3.87 -0.86 0.54
C HIS A 7 -2.87 0.28 0.80
N GLY A 8 -3.15 1.11 1.81
CA GLY A 8 -2.42 2.35 2.10
C GLY A 8 -1.47 2.27 3.28
N GLY A 9 -1.20 1.07 3.80
CA GLY A 9 -0.34 0.84 4.96
C GLY A 9 1.03 0.25 4.63
N THR A 10 1.68 -0.27 5.67
CA THR A 10 3.00 -0.92 5.57
C THR A 10 2.90 -2.20 4.75
N THR A 11 3.85 -2.40 3.83
CA THR A 11 3.88 -3.58 2.95
C THR A 11 5.11 -4.47 3.10
N ILE A 12 6.10 -4.06 3.89
CA ILE A 12 7.27 -4.86 4.19
C ILE A 12 7.45 -4.91 5.70
N TYR A 13 7.47 -6.12 6.25
CA TYR A 13 7.62 -6.39 7.67
C TYR A 13 8.89 -7.20 7.91
N SER A 14 9.61 -6.86 8.98
CA SER A 14 10.71 -7.68 9.51
C SER A 14 10.36 -8.09 10.92
N SER A 15 10.22 -9.39 11.13
CA SER A 15 9.75 -9.97 12.39
C SER A 15 10.79 -10.94 12.95
N PRO A 16 10.92 -11.08 14.29
CA PRO A 16 11.83 -12.09 14.87
C PRO A 16 11.35 -13.52 14.63
N SER A 17 10.04 -13.71 14.43
CA SER A 17 9.39 -14.98 14.13
C SER A 17 8.23 -14.74 13.19
N ARG A 18 7.84 -15.76 12.42
CA ARG A 18 6.68 -15.68 11.52
C ARG A 18 5.43 -15.22 12.27
N SER A 19 4.66 -14.34 11.65
CA SER A 19 3.39 -13.88 12.19
C SER A 19 2.32 -14.96 12.06
N ASN A 20 1.57 -15.17 13.14
CA ASN A 20 0.42 -16.08 13.18
C ASN A 20 -0.92 -15.33 13.09
N GLU A 21 -0.88 -13.99 13.05
CA GLU A 21 -2.05 -13.13 12.94
C GLU A 21 -1.79 -12.07 11.85
N VAL A 22 -2.79 -11.82 11.02
CA VAL A 22 -2.78 -10.76 9.99
C VAL A 22 -4.04 -9.92 10.16
N LEU A 23 -3.89 -8.62 10.31
CA LEU A 23 -4.99 -7.66 10.34
C LEU A 23 -5.30 -7.23 8.91
N VAL A 24 -6.43 -7.67 8.38
CA VAL A 24 -6.87 -7.36 7.02
C VAL A 24 -7.83 -6.17 7.07
N GLY A 25 -7.43 -5.06 6.45
CA GLY A 25 -8.29 -3.88 6.30
C GLY A 25 -9.32 -4.12 5.20
N THR A 26 -10.60 -4.02 5.54
CA THR A 26 -11.72 -4.26 4.63
C THR A 26 -12.67 -3.06 4.58
N ARG A 27 -13.63 -3.11 3.66
CA ARG A 27 -14.74 -2.16 3.62
C ARG A 27 -15.60 -2.13 4.90
N GLU A 28 -15.66 -3.23 5.64
CA GLU A 28 -16.52 -3.42 6.81
C GLU A 28 -15.69 -3.66 8.07
N GLY A 29 -14.56 -2.98 8.17
CA GLY A 29 -13.69 -2.98 9.35
C GLY A 29 -12.40 -3.76 9.15
N ILE A 30 -11.85 -4.23 10.26
CA ILE A 30 -10.65 -5.07 10.32
C ILE A 30 -11.08 -6.50 10.59
N ALA A 31 -10.63 -7.44 9.75
CA ALA A 31 -10.68 -8.86 10.05
C ALA A 31 -9.29 -9.32 10.51
N ILE A 32 -9.18 -9.78 11.76
CA ILE A 32 -7.96 -10.44 12.23
C ILE A 32 -8.07 -11.90 11.85
N ILE A 33 -7.22 -12.32 10.92
CA ILE A 33 -7.11 -13.73 10.55
C ILE A 33 -5.95 -14.34 11.34
N ALA A 34 -6.15 -15.53 11.88
CA ALA A 34 -5.16 -16.22 12.69
C ALA A 34 -4.97 -17.66 12.22
N ARG A 35 -3.75 -18.18 12.43
CA ARG A 35 -3.41 -19.58 12.14
C ARG A 35 -3.90 -20.49 13.27
N GLU A 36 -4.72 -21.47 12.91
CA GLU A 36 -5.19 -22.56 13.77
C GLU A 36 -4.70 -23.89 13.19
N GLY A 37 -3.57 -24.39 13.71
CA GLY A 37 -2.87 -25.54 13.11
C GLY A 37 -2.27 -25.16 11.75
N SER A 38 -2.67 -25.85 10.68
CA SER A 38 -2.26 -25.51 9.30
C SER A 38 -3.21 -24.55 8.59
N ALA A 39 -4.42 -24.33 9.12
CA ALA A 39 -5.45 -23.52 8.48
C ALA A 39 -5.46 -22.08 9.03
N TRP A 40 -6.01 -21.15 8.25
CA TRP A 40 -6.31 -19.79 8.69
C TRP A 40 -7.81 -19.60 8.90
N ARG A 41 -8.18 -18.80 9.91
CA ARG A 41 -9.58 -18.46 10.20
C ARG A 41 -9.68 -17.00 10.64
N VAL A 42 -10.87 -16.41 10.47
CA VAL A 42 -11.18 -15.12 11.08
C VAL A 42 -11.33 -15.33 12.59
N ALA A 43 -10.40 -14.79 13.37
CA ALA A 43 -10.36 -14.93 14.81
C ALA A 43 -11.04 -13.76 15.53
N HIS A 44 -11.03 -12.56 14.94
CA HIS A 44 -11.65 -11.36 15.51
C HIS A 44 -12.06 -10.38 14.42
N GLN A 45 -13.07 -9.56 14.71
CA GLN A 45 -13.47 -8.43 13.86
C GLN A 45 -13.54 -7.16 14.71
N ALA A 46 -13.06 -6.05 14.16
CA ALA A 46 -13.05 -4.75 14.83
C ALA A 46 -13.40 -3.63 13.86
N LEU A 47 -13.84 -2.47 14.38
CA LEU A 47 -14.21 -1.29 13.59
C LEU A 47 -15.21 -1.62 12.47
N THR A 48 -16.20 -2.47 12.75
CA THR A 48 -17.10 -3.06 11.75
C THR A 48 -18.02 -2.07 11.03
N ASP A 49 -18.03 -0.81 11.46
CA ASP A 49 -18.76 0.32 10.87
C ASP A 49 -17.83 1.29 10.11
N ARG A 50 -16.60 0.86 9.79
CA ARG A 50 -15.57 1.67 9.13
C ARG A 50 -15.00 0.96 7.91
N HIS A 51 -14.74 1.71 6.85
CA HIS A 51 -13.95 1.22 5.72
C HIS A 51 -12.48 1.51 5.98
N ILE A 52 -11.70 0.47 6.27
CA ILE A 52 -10.29 0.56 6.65
C ILE A 52 -9.42 0.56 5.40
N SER A 53 -8.58 1.59 5.29
CA SER A 53 -7.76 1.88 4.11
C SER A 53 -6.28 1.57 4.33
N ALA A 54 -5.79 1.85 5.53
CA ALA A 54 -4.38 1.75 5.88
C ALA A 54 -4.21 1.18 7.29
N ILE A 55 -3.25 0.28 7.45
CA ILE A 55 -2.84 -0.31 8.73
C ILE A 55 -1.32 -0.27 8.80
N ILE A 56 -0.79 0.32 9.87
CA ILE A 56 0.65 0.32 10.17
C ILE A 56 0.89 -0.18 11.59
N MET A 57 2.05 -0.81 11.79
CA MET A 57 2.56 -1.22 13.09
C MET A 57 3.72 -0.28 13.45
N GLU A 58 3.55 0.56 14.46
CA GLU A 58 4.61 1.47 14.90
C GLU A 58 5.52 0.72 15.88
N SER A 59 6.78 0.54 15.50
CA SER A 59 7.69 -0.39 16.16
C SER A 59 8.22 0.09 17.51
N GLU A 60 8.34 1.39 17.74
CA GLU A 60 8.87 1.93 19.00
C GLU A 60 7.84 1.87 20.14
N SER A 61 6.58 2.18 19.86
CA SER A 61 5.47 2.13 20.81
C SER A 61 4.77 0.78 20.87
N GLY A 62 4.89 -0.04 19.82
CA GLY A 62 4.16 -1.30 19.67
C GLY A 62 2.67 -1.12 19.34
N LEU A 63 2.24 0.10 19.01
CA LEU A 63 0.86 0.40 18.67
C LEU A 63 0.53 0.00 17.23
N THR A 64 -0.70 -0.49 17.04
CA THR A 64 -1.29 -0.64 15.71
C THR A 64 -2.14 0.58 15.39
N ILE A 65 -1.95 1.18 14.22
CA ILE A 65 -2.69 2.37 13.79
C ILE A 65 -3.46 2.04 12.52
N ALA A 66 -4.74 2.39 12.48
CA ALA A 66 -5.62 2.17 11.35
C ALA A 66 -6.23 3.48 10.86
N GLY A 67 -6.13 3.72 9.55
CA GLY A 67 -6.80 4.80 8.85
C GLY A 67 -8.08 4.30 8.21
N ALA A 68 -9.11 5.15 8.19
CA ALA A 68 -10.40 4.83 7.62
C ALA A 68 -10.91 5.92 6.68
N PHE A 69 -11.71 5.52 5.69
CA PHE A 69 -12.56 6.45 4.95
C PHE A 69 -13.74 6.89 5.82
N HIS A 70 -14.06 8.18 5.81
CA HIS A 70 -15.09 8.81 6.64
C HIS A 70 -14.99 8.47 8.14
N GLY A 71 -13.79 8.11 8.61
CA GLY A 71 -13.58 7.52 9.92
C GLY A 71 -12.29 7.97 10.61
N SER A 72 -11.45 8.77 9.95
CA SER A 72 -10.18 9.28 10.52
C SER A 72 -9.22 8.15 10.94
N VAL A 73 -8.39 8.38 11.95
CA VAL A 73 -7.40 7.44 12.47
C VAL A 73 -7.85 6.84 13.81
N HIS A 74 -7.60 5.54 13.99
CA HIS A 74 -7.81 4.79 15.23
C HIS A 74 -6.53 4.09 15.64
N VAL A 75 -6.35 3.88 16.94
CA VAL A 75 -5.16 3.23 17.51
C VAL A 75 -5.55 2.10 18.44
N SER A 76 -4.77 1.03 18.40
CA SER A 76 -4.90 -0.15 19.25
C SER A 76 -3.57 -0.44 19.96
N ALA A 77 -3.66 -0.78 21.25
CA ALA A 77 -2.54 -1.17 22.09
C ALA A 77 -2.50 -2.68 22.40
N ASP A 78 -3.46 -3.47 21.87
CA ASP A 78 -3.66 -4.88 22.22
C ASP A 78 -3.68 -5.81 20.99
N GLY A 79 -2.98 -5.40 19.93
CA GLY A 79 -2.86 -6.16 18.68
C GLY A 79 -4.13 -6.10 17.82
N GLY A 80 -4.89 -5.01 17.90
CA GLY A 80 -6.07 -4.77 17.09
C GLY A 80 -7.38 -5.29 17.66
N ARG A 81 -7.41 -5.71 18.94
CA ARG A 81 -8.63 -6.23 19.58
C ARG A 81 -9.56 -5.10 20.00
N THR A 82 -9.00 -4.04 20.59
CA THR A 82 -9.71 -2.81 20.95
C THR A 82 -9.06 -1.60 20.31
N TRP A 83 -9.87 -0.56 20.06
CA TRP A 83 -9.47 0.62 19.30
C TRP A 83 -10.03 1.88 19.93
N GLU A 84 -9.24 2.94 19.93
CA GLU A 84 -9.68 4.29 20.29
C GLU A 84 -9.47 5.26 19.13
N PRO A 85 -10.37 6.24 18.93
CA PRO A 85 -10.20 7.26 17.91
C PRO A 85 -9.06 8.22 18.26
N ARG A 86 -8.17 8.48 17.31
CA ARG A 86 -6.99 9.34 17.43
C ARG A 86 -6.82 10.21 16.17
N GLY A 87 -7.73 11.16 16.01
CA GLY A 87 -7.84 11.98 14.81
C GLY A 87 -7.98 13.48 15.06
N ASN A 88 -7.63 13.96 16.26
CA ASN A 88 -7.78 15.39 16.58
C ASN A 88 -6.87 16.22 15.66
N GLY A 89 -7.42 17.26 15.03
CA GLY A 89 -6.69 18.10 14.07
C GLY A 89 -6.69 17.60 12.62
N LEU A 90 -7.15 16.36 12.34
CA LEU A 90 -7.38 15.92 10.95
C LEU A 90 -8.62 16.61 10.39
N THR A 91 -8.42 17.57 9.49
CA THR A 91 -9.51 18.28 8.81
C THR A 91 -10.07 17.50 7.63
N GLN A 92 -9.33 16.51 7.12
CA GLN A 92 -9.78 15.56 6.10
C GLN A 92 -9.92 14.16 6.72
N THR A 93 -11.11 13.58 6.64
CA THR A 93 -11.43 12.31 7.33
C THR A 93 -11.36 11.08 6.46
N ASN A 94 -11.08 11.24 5.16
CA ASN A 94 -10.80 10.13 4.24
C ASN A 94 -9.29 9.85 4.25
N VAL A 95 -8.84 9.07 5.23
CA VAL A 95 -7.43 8.64 5.29
C VAL A 95 -7.22 7.61 4.19
N TYR A 96 -6.28 7.86 3.28
CA TYR A 96 -5.98 7.00 2.14
C TYR A 96 -4.68 6.21 2.35
N SER A 97 -3.71 6.82 3.04
CA SER A 97 -2.45 6.18 3.40
C SER A 97 -1.98 6.58 4.79
N LEU A 98 -1.26 5.67 5.43
CA LEU A 98 -0.57 5.89 6.70
C LEU A 98 0.86 5.41 6.57
N ALA A 99 1.78 6.15 7.21
CA ALA A 99 3.16 5.72 7.33
C ALA A 99 3.75 6.27 8.64
N SER A 100 4.86 5.66 9.09
CA SER A 100 5.61 6.12 10.25
C SER A 100 7.10 6.17 9.91
N ALA A 101 7.79 7.16 10.47
CA ALA A 101 9.23 7.27 10.37
C ALA A 101 9.79 7.83 11.68
N ARG A 102 11.05 7.52 11.97
CA ARG A 102 11.75 8.11 13.10
C ARG A 102 12.33 9.46 12.70
N VAL A 103 11.81 10.55 13.24
CA VAL A 103 12.27 11.93 12.98
C VAL A 103 12.73 12.52 14.30
N ASP A 104 13.91 13.16 14.33
CA ASP A 104 14.48 13.77 15.53
C ASP A 104 14.45 12.86 16.78
N GLY A 105 14.73 11.57 16.57
CA GLY A 105 14.86 10.57 17.63
C GLY A 105 13.55 9.93 18.13
N HIS A 106 12.38 10.34 17.62
CA HIS A 106 11.06 9.83 18.02
C HIS A 106 10.24 9.38 16.80
N ALA A 107 9.25 8.52 17.03
CA ALA A 107 8.28 8.12 16.01
C ALA A 107 7.36 9.29 15.63
N ARG A 108 7.30 9.61 14.33
CA ARG A 108 6.34 10.53 13.73
C ARG A 108 5.42 9.76 12.79
N LEU A 109 4.12 9.97 12.95
CA LEU A 109 3.09 9.41 12.06
C LEU A 109 2.76 10.38 10.95
N TYR A 110 2.42 9.85 9.78
CA TYR A 110 1.98 10.58 8.61
C TYR A 110 0.66 10.02 8.10
N ALA A 111 -0.27 10.90 7.74
CA ALA A 111 -1.54 10.55 7.14
C ALA A 111 -1.72 11.29 5.82
N GLY A 112 -1.86 10.52 4.74
CA GLY A 112 -2.23 11.00 3.43
C GLY A 112 -3.74 10.82 3.21
N THR A 113 -4.41 11.85 2.69
CA THR A 113 -5.88 11.87 2.61
C THR A 113 -6.44 12.04 1.20
N GLU A 114 -7.77 11.94 1.09
CA GLU A 114 -8.61 12.47 0.01
C GLU A 114 -9.49 13.61 0.57
N PRO A 115 -9.46 14.84 0.03
CA PRO A 115 -8.53 15.36 -0.96
C PRO A 115 -7.06 15.21 -0.55
N ALA A 116 -6.14 15.34 -1.51
CA ALA A 116 -4.70 15.18 -1.31
C ALA A 116 -4.12 16.22 -0.33
N HIS A 117 -4.13 15.88 0.95
CA HIS A 117 -3.46 16.59 2.02
C HIS A 117 -2.52 15.61 2.75
N LEU A 118 -1.52 16.16 3.42
CA LEU A 118 -0.60 15.41 4.28
C LEU A 118 -0.68 16.00 5.68
N PHE A 119 -0.84 15.12 6.67
CA PHE A 119 -0.83 15.47 8.07
C PHE A 119 0.27 14.70 8.79
N VAL A 120 0.78 15.28 9.87
CA VAL A 120 1.77 14.67 10.76
C VAL A 120 1.31 14.68 12.20
N SER A 121 1.74 13.68 12.97
CA SER A 121 1.54 13.61 14.41
C SER A 121 2.83 13.15 15.10
N ASP A 122 3.23 13.88 16.13
CA ASP A 122 4.40 13.59 16.98
C ASP A 122 4.01 12.94 18.32
N ASP A 123 2.73 12.65 18.51
CA ASP A 123 2.16 12.12 19.73
C ASP A 123 1.26 10.89 19.47
N LEU A 124 1.69 10.08 18.49
CA LEU A 124 1.09 8.78 18.15
C LEU A 124 -0.42 8.91 17.82
N GLY A 125 -0.77 9.96 17.09
CA GLY A 125 -2.10 10.23 16.54
C GLY A 125 -3.00 11.07 17.45
N LEU A 126 -2.56 11.45 18.66
CA LEU A 126 -3.40 12.25 19.55
C LEU A 126 -3.71 13.63 18.97
N HIS A 127 -2.74 14.27 18.31
CA HIS A 127 -2.90 15.52 17.58
C HIS A 127 -2.22 15.46 16.21
N TRP A 128 -2.93 15.96 15.20
CA TRP A 128 -2.47 16.04 13.83
C TRP A 128 -2.35 17.48 13.37
N THR A 129 -1.25 17.77 12.67
CA THR A 129 -1.00 19.09 12.05
C THR A 129 -0.84 18.90 10.54
N GLU A 130 -1.47 19.77 9.76
CA GLU A 130 -1.32 19.75 8.30
C GLU A 130 0.10 20.18 7.89
N VAL A 131 0.60 19.57 6.81
CA VAL A 131 1.82 19.96 6.09
C VAL A 131 1.40 20.70 4.80
N PRO A 132 1.11 22.02 4.88
CA PRO A 132 0.49 22.76 3.77
C PRO A 132 1.41 22.96 2.56
N SER A 133 2.72 22.85 2.77
CA SER A 133 3.76 22.90 1.73
C SER A 133 3.57 21.83 0.66
N LEU A 134 2.99 20.66 0.98
CA LEU A 134 2.66 19.64 -0.04
C LEU A 134 1.76 20.23 -1.13
N ARG A 135 0.80 21.07 -0.73
CA ARG A 135 -0.18 21.72 -1.61
C ARG A 135 0.28 23.10 -2.12
N SER A 136 1.56 23.43 -1.92
CA SER A 136 2.14 24.69 -2.41
C SER A 136 2.90 24.53 -3.73
N VAL A 137 2.89 23.33 -4.32
CA VAL A 137 3.56 23.06 -5.60
C VAL A 137 2.71 23.46 -6.82
N PRO A 138 3.33 23.77 -7.97
CA PRO A 138 2.63 24.20 -9.18
C PRO A 138 1.59 23.22 -9.74
N SER A 139 1.74 21.90 -9.54
CA SER A 139 0.82 20.92 -10.14
C SER A 139 -0.53 20.77 -9.42
N VAL A 140 -0.71 21.35 -8.22
CA VAL A 140 -1.93 21.19 -7.41
C VAL A 140 -3.24 21.44 -8.17
N PRO A 141 -3.39 22.48 -9.03
CA PRO A 141 -4.61 22.68 -9.80
C PRO A 141 -4.92 21.56 -10.81
N LYS A 142 -3.96 20.69 -11.13
CA LYS A 142 -4.10 19.56 -12.06
C LYS A 142 -4.40 18.24 -11.36
N TRP A 143 -4.21 18.16 -10.04
CA TRP A 143 -4.46 16.93 -9.29
C TRP A 143 -5.94 16.56 -9.38
N SER A 144 -6.21 15.36 -9.87
CA SER A 144 -7.56 14.87 -10.06
C SER A 144 -7.60 13.36 -9.89
N PHE A 145 -8.79 12.76 -10.01
CA PHE A 145 -8.94 11.32 -10.12
C PHE A 145 -10.01 11.01 -11.18
N PRO A 146 -9.86 9.95 -12.00
CA PRO A 146 -10.84 9.68 -13.05
C PRO A 146 -12.24 9.36 -12.52
N ALA A 147 -12.35 8.75 -11.34
CA ALA A 147 -13.66 8.48 -10.73
C ALA A 147 -14.21 9.72 -10.01
N PRO A 148 -15.54 9.95 -10.04
CA PRO A 148 -16.18 10.94 -9.18
C PRO A 148 -15.81 10.71 -7.70
N PRO A 149 -15.54 11.77 -6.91
CA PRO A 149 -15.79 13.18 -7.21
C PRO A 149 -14.67 13.92 -7.97
N HIS A 150 -13.73 13.22 -8.60
CA HIS A 150 -12.60 13.77 -9.36
C HIS A 150 -11.55 14.51 -8.52
N ILE A 151 -11.37 14.03 -7.29
CA ILE A 151 -10.48 14.59 -6.30
C ILE A 151 -9.27 13.67 -6.18
N GLY A 152 -8.06 14.23 -6.34
CA GLY A 152 -6.82 13.47 -6.13
C GLY A 152 -6.56 13.21 -4.64
N HIS A 153 -5.75 12.19 -4.36
CA HIS A 153 -5.43 11.73 -3.00
C HIS A 153 -3.97 11.32 -2.86
N VAL A 154 -3.45 11.41 -1.63
CA VAL A 154 -2.10 10.93 -1.30
C VAL A 154 -2.17 9.41 -1.13
N LYS A 155 -1.86 8.69 -2.21
CA LYS A 155 -2.03 7.24 -2.29
C LYS A 155 -0.98 6.46 -1.51
N HIS A 156 0.26 6.96 -1.46
CA HIS A 156 1.34 6.30 -0.75
C HIS A 156 2.36 7.31 -0.24
N ILE A 157 2.93 7.02 0.93
CA ILE A 157 3.99 7.80 1.56
C ILE A 157 5.16 6.84 1.79
N ASN A 158 6.36 7.22 1.34
CA ASN A 158 7.57 6.43 1.54
C ASN A 158 8.72 7.31 2.04
N PHE A 159 9.67 6.72 2.75
CA PHE A 159 10.81 7.41 3.34
C PHE A 159 12.10 6.78 2.85
N ASP A 160 13.13 7.59 2.63
CA ASP A 160 14.47 7.06 2.41
C ASP A 160 14.90 6.26 3.67
N PRO A 161 15.24 4.97 3.54
CA PRO A 161 15.62 4.13 4.68
C PRO A 161 16.89 4.62 5.41
N ARG A 162 17.68 5.50 4.78
CA ARG A 162 18.89 6.09 5.36
C ARG A 162 18.69 7.50 5.88
N ASN A 163 17.63 8.18 5.43
CA ASN A 163 17.33 9.53 5.85
C ASN A 163 15.81 9.76 5.90
N PRO A 164 15.16 9.56 7.06
CA PRO A 164 13.71 9.70 7.20
C PRO A 164 13.19 11.13 7.01
N THR A 165 14.06 12.15 6.91
CA THR A 165 13.64 13.50 6.47
C THR A 165 13.41 13.60 4.96
N THR A 166 13.84 12.59 4.21
CA THR A 166 13.53 12.46 2.79
C THR A 166 12.24 11.69 2.61
N ILE A 167 11.21 12.39 2.19
CA ILE A 167 9.83 11.90 2.08
C ILE A 167 9.43 11.88 0.62
N TYR A 168 8.77 10.82 0.19
CA TYR A 168 8.14 10.73 -1.10
C TYR A 168 6.63 10.58 -0.93
N ALA A 169 5.86 11.40 -1.63
CA ALA A 169 4.41 11.35 -1.65
C ALA A 169 3.94 11.04 -3.08
N SER A 170 3.21 9.94 -3.24
CA SER A 170 2.56 9.56 -4.50
C SER A 170 1.15 10.10 -4.53
N ILE A 171 0.86 11.01 -5.45
CA ILE A 171 -0.50 11.51 -5.73
C ILE A 171 -1.05 10.72 -6.92
N GLU A 172 -2.10 9.92 -6.71
CA GLU A 172 -2.73 9.17 -7.81
C GLU A 172 -3.36 10.17 -8.78
N VAL A 173 -2.89 10.16 -10.03
CA VAL A 173 -3.18 11.17 -11.07
C VAL A 173 -2.86 12.61 -10.61
N GLY A 174 -1.71 12.77 -9.95
CA GLY A 174 -1.11 14.07 -9.61
C GLY A 174 0.42 14.09 -9.62
N GLY A 175 1.05 12.92 -9.78
CA GLY A 175 2.50 12.76 -9.88
C GLY A 175 3.19 12.39 -8.57
N LEU A 176 4.51 12.32 -8.64
CA LEU A 176 5.38 12.06 -7.50
C LEU A 176 5.96 13.37 -6.98
N LEU A 177 5.95 13.54 -5.65
CA LEU A 177 6.67 14.60 -4.97
C LEU A 177 7.74 14.02 -4.05
N LYS A 178 8.85 14.75 -3.92
CA LYS A 178 9.93 14.46 -2.96
C LYS A 178 10.24 15.68 -2.11
N SER A 179 10.31 15.50 -0.81
CA SER A 179 10.92 16.44 0.12
C SER A 179 12.24 15.86 0.63
N THR A 180 13.22 16.73 0.91
CA THR A 180 14.48 16.37 1.61
C THR A 180 14.61 17.03 2.98
N ASP A 181 13.59 17.78 3.40
CA ASP A 181 13.56 18.66 4.56
C ASP A 181 12.35 18.40 5.45
N ALA A 182 11.98 17.12 5.60
CA ALA A 182 10.86 16.64 6.43
C ALA A 182 9.50 17.27 6.05
N GLY A 183 9.30 17.55 4.78
CA GLY A 183 8.07 18.07 4.21
C GLY A 183 8.00 19.59 4.15
N GLN A 184 9.05 20.36 4.47
CA GLN A 184 9.00 21.82 4.39
C GLN A 184 8.92 22.34 2.94
N SER A 185 9.58 21.67 2.00
CA SER A 185 9.50 21.95 0.57
C SER A 185 9.46 20.66 -0.26
N TRP A 186 8.97 20.76 -1.50
CA TRP A 186 8.73 19.61 -2.36
C TRP A 186 9.22 19.86 -3.79
N GLN A 187 9.91 18.86 -4.33
CA GLN A 187 10.29 18.74 -5.73
C GLN A 187 9.32 17.82 -6.47
N GLU A 188 8.91 18.22 -7.68
CA GLU A 188 8.05 17.44 -8.56
C GLU A 188 8.86 16.69 -9.63
N PHE A 189 8.32 15.58 -10.14
CA PHE A 189 8.92 14.78 -11.22
C PHE A 189 7.98 14.69 -12.44
N PRO A 190 7.89 15.74 -13.28
CA PRO A 190 6.94 15.79 -14.40
C PRO A 190 7.24 14.80 -15.53
N GLU A 191 8.47 14.27 -15.60
CA GLU A 191 8.86 13.24 -16.58
C GLU A 191 8.34 11.84 -16.20
N LEU A 192 7.96 11.62 -14.94
CA LEU A 192 7.29 10.40 -14.51
C LEU A 192 5.80 10.50 -14.82
N TYR A 193 5.21 9.39 -15.27
CA TYR A 193 3.77 9.32 -15.54
C TYR A 193 2.94 9.72 -14.30
N GLU A 194 1.92 10.56 -14.51
CA GLU A 194 1.21 11.24 -13.42
C GLU A 194 0.37 10.31 -12.51
N ASP A 195 -0.04 9.14 -13.01
CA ASP A 195 -0.81 8.16 -12.25
C ASP A 195 0.11 7.28 -11.38
N VAL A 196 0.74 7.89 -10.37
CA VAL A 196 1.71 7.20 -9.51
C VAL A 196 0.99 6.45 -8.41
N HIS A 197 1.09 5.13 -8.43
CA HIS A 197 0.41 4.27 -7.47
C HIS A 197 1.20 4.09 -6.19
N ARG A 198 2.50 3.85 -6.32
CA ARG A 198 3.40 3.61 -5.21
C ARG A 198 4.83 3.82 -5.67
N LEU A 199 5.62 4.46 -4.81
CA LEU A 199 7.07 4.51 -4.93
C LEU A 199 7.69 3.52 -3.95
N MET A 200 8.69 2.79 -4.40
CA MET A 200 9.57 1.99 -3.57
C MET A 200 11.03 2.42 -3.78
N ILE A 201 11.80 2.46 -2.69
CA ILE A 201 13.21 2.88 -2.69
C ILE A 201 14.05 1.62 -2.49
N HIS A 202 15.09 1.46 -3.30
CA HIS A 202 15.98 0.32 -3.15
C HIS A 202 16.66 0.35 -1.77
N PRO A 203 16.60 -0.73 -0.97
CA PRO A 203 16.94 -0.70 0.46
C PRO A 203 18.42 -0.37 0.72
N SER A 204 19.31 -0.70 -0.21
CA SER A 204 20.75 -0.37 -0.13
C SER A 204 21.21 0.73 -1.10
N ASN A 205 20.29 1.39 -1.80
CA ASN A 205 20.63 2.51 -2.68
C ASN A 205 19.48 3.51 -2.79
N SER A 206 19.50 4.55 -1.95
CA SER A 206 18.47 5.58 -1.92
C SER A 206 18.31 6.38 -3.22
N ARG A 207 19.25 6.26 -4.18
CA ARG A 207 19.11 6.84 -5.52
C ARG A 207 18.37 5.93 -6.50
N CYS A 208 18.25 4.64 -6.22
CA CYS A 208 17.51 3.73 -7.10
C CYS A 208 16.05 3.67 -6.65
N LEU A 209 15.15 4.20 -7.49
CA LEU A 209 13.73 4.32 -7.22
C LEU A 209 12.92 3.49 -8.21
N TYR A 210 11.85 2.88 -7.73
CA TYR A 210 10.89 2.11 -8.50
C TYR A 210 9.51 2.72 -8.29
N ALA A 211 8.86 3.14 -9.36
CA ALA A 211 7.51 3.69 -9.33
C ALA A 211 6.58 2.78 -10.13
N VAL A 212 5.61 2.15 -9.45
CA VAL A 212 4.49 1.51 -10.14
C VAL A 212 3.43 2.57 -10.41
N THR A 213 2.91 2.56 -11.63
CA THR A 213 2.01 3.58 -12.15
C THR A 213 0.84 2.95 -12.89
N GLY A 214 -0.16 3.74 -13.28
CA GLY A 214 -1.25 3.30 -14.16
C GLY A 214 -0.84 2.86 -15.57
N ARG A 215 0.46 2.85 -15.90
CA ARG A 215 1.02 2.40 -17.18
C ARG A 215 2.15 1.38 -17.04
N GLY A 216 2.43 0.88 -15.84
CA GLY A 216 3.51 -0.07 -15.61
C GLY A 216 4.58 0.46 -14.65
N LEU A 217 5.74 -0.19 -14.67
CA LEU A 217 6.87 0.07 -13.79
C LEU A 217 7.86 1.03 -14.45
N TYR A 218 8.20 2.09 -13.73
CA TYR A 218 9.25 3.04 -14.06
C TYR A 218 10.39 2.92 -13.05
N VAL A 219 11.63 2.97 -13.52
CA VAL A 219 12.82 2.91 -12.66
C VAL A 219 13.69 4.15 -12.88
N SER A 220 14.16 4.73 -11.79
CA SER A 220 15.13 5.82 -11.79
C SER A 220 16.40 5.37 -11.07
N PRO A 221 17.56 5.26 -11.74
CA PRO A 221 18.82 4.93 -11.09
C PRO A 221 19.43 6.11 -10.32
N GLU A 222 18.90 7.33 -10.49
CA GLU A 222 19.56 8.57 -10.09
C GLU A 222 18.72 9.49 -9.19
N GLY A 223 17.76 8.95 -8.46
CA GLY A 223 17.01 9.66 -7.42
C GLY A 223 15.86 10.48 -7.97
N GLY A 224 15.34 10.11 -9.15
CA GLY A 224 14.21 10.73 -9.83
C GLY A 224 14.58 11.68 -10.97
N THR A 225 15.87 11.92 -11.22
CA THR A 225 16.34 12.82 -12.30
C THR A 225 15.92 12.33 -13.69
N THR A 226 15.98 11.03 -13.92
CA THR A 226 15.56 10.37 -15.17
C THR A 226 14.76 9.12 -14.83
N TRP A 227 13.79 8.78 -15.68
CA TRP A 227 12.92 7.62 -15.51
C TRP A 227 12.91 6.77 -16.78
N GLU A 228 13.07 5.47 -16.63
CA GLU A 228 12.96 4.49 -17.71
C GLU A 228 11.74 3.60 -17.44
N GLN A 229 10.84 3.48 -18.41
CA GLN A 229 9.72 2.55 -18.32
C GLN A 229 10.22 1.14 -18.64
N TRP A 230 10.18 0.23 -17.66
CA TRP A 230 10.62 -1.17 -17.84
C TRP A 230 9.46 -2.11 -18.15
N THR A 231 8.23 -1.74 -17.77
CA THR A 231 7.03 -2.52 -18.12
C THR A 231 5.91 -1.60 -18.60
N GLY A 232 5.08 -2.11 -19.50
CA GLY A 232 3.97 -1.42 -20.17
C GLY A 232 2.62 -2.13 -20.00
N ARG A 233 1.60 -1.64 -20.71
CA ARG A 233 0.24 -2.20 -20.65
C ARG A 233 0.08 -3.50 -21.44
N GLU A 234 0.97 -3.69 -22.39
CA GLU A 234 1.10 -4.81 -23.29
C GLU A 234 1.77 -6.03 -22.64
N ASP A 235 2.45 -5.85 -21.51
CA ASP A 235 3.14 -6.95 -20.84
C ASP A 235 2.16 -7.96 -20.24
N GLU A 236 2.50 -9.24 -20.35
CA GLU A 236 1.64 -10.32 -19.88
C GLU A 236 1.41 -10.28 -18.36
N ILE A 237 2.36 -9.71 -17.60
CA ILE A 237 2.26 -9.59 -16.15
C ILE A 237 1.11 -8.68 -15.68
N GLY A 238 0.53 -7.89 -16.59
CA GLY A 238 -0.58 -6.97 -16.35
C GLY A 238 -0.17 -5.51 -16.54
N GLY A 239 -1.10 -4.69 -17.03
CA GLY A 239 -0.83 -3.30 -17.42
C GLY A 239 -1.11 -2.24 -16.36
N TYR A 240 -1.64 -2.64 -15.20
CA TYR A 240 -2.03 -1.73 -14.13
C TYR A 240 -1.49 -2.23 -12.77
N PRO A 241 -0.17 -2.10 -12.52
CA PRO A 241 0.47 -2.57 -11.28
C PRO A 241 0.11 -1.72 -10.06
N ASP A 242 0.02 -2.32 -8.87
CA ASP A 242 -0.32 -1.60 -7.64
C ASP A 242 0.48 -2.12 -6.43
N GLY A 243 0.43 -3.43 -6.17
CA GLY A 243 1.27 -4.07 -5.17
C GLY A 243 2.70 -4.21 -5.68
N PHE A 244 3.68 -3.78 -4.89
CA PHE A 244 5.10 -3.93 -5.20
C PHE A 244 5.90 -4.03 -3.90
N VAL A 245 6.71 -5.08 -3.76
CA VAL A 245 7.59 -5.28 -2.60
C VAL A 245 8.94 -5.85 -3.04
N PHE A 246 10.00 -5.37 -2.38
CA PHE A 246 11.30 -6.03 -2.38
C PHE A 246 11.34 -7.10 -1.29
N CYS A 247 12.19 -8.11 -1.46
CA CYS A 247 12.72 -8.87 -0.33
C CYS A 247 13.87 -8.06 0.30
N PRO A 248 13.77 -7.58 1.55
CA PRO A 248 14.86 -6.83 2.21
C PRO A 248 16.23 -7.51 2.17
N SER A 249 16.28 -8.83 2.36
CA SER A 249 17.52 -9.63 2.35
C SER A 249 18.11 -9.84 0.96
N ASP A 250 17.29 -9.77 -0.10
CA ASP A 250 17.71 -9.86 -1.50
C ASP A 250 16.90 -8.89 -2.37
N PRO A 251 17.38 -7.64 -2.55
CA PRO A 251 16.64 -6.61 -3.29
C PRO A 251 16.46 -6.91 -4.79
N LYS A 252 17.11 -7.96 -5.33
CA LYS A 252 16.85 -8.42 -6.69
C LYS A 252 15.57 -9.25 -6.78
N LEU A 253 15.14 -9.82 -5.66
CA LEU A 253 13.89 -10.54 -5.54
C LEU A 253 12.75 -9.55 -5.29
N ILE A 254 11.90 -9.40 -6.29
CA ILE A 254 10.78 -8.45 -6.28
C ILE A 254 9.50 -9.21 -6.58
N PHE A 255 8.41 -8.81 -5.92
CA PHE A 255 7.07 -9.25 -6.27
C PHE A 255 6.21 -8.05 -6.64
N MET A 256 5.40 -8.22 -7.67
CA MET A 256 4.48 -7.21 -8.15
C MET A 256 3.12 -7.83 -8.43
N THR A 257 2.06 -7.08 -8.12
CA THR A 257 0.69 -7.41 -8.49
C THR A 257 0.21 -6.38 -9.50
N ALA A 258 -0.46 -6.86 -10.56
CA ALA A 258 -1.00 -5.98 -11.58
C ALA A 258 -2.34 -6.51 -12.09
N ALA A 259 -3.31 -5.60 -12.20
CA ALA A 259 -4.51 -5.86 -12.98
C ALA A 259 -4.18 -5.79 -14.47
N GLN A 260 -5.00 -6.43 -15.29
CA GLN A 260 -4.85 -6.40 -16.74
C GLN A 260 -5.03 -4.97 -17.27
N ASP A 261 -6.09 -4.30 -16.81
CA ASP A 261 -6.48 -2.96 -17.25
C ASP A 261 -6.82 -2.05 -16.07
N ALA A 262 -7.04 -0.76 -16.34
CA ALA A 262 -7.44 0.22 -15.34
C ALA A 262 -8.89 0.00 -14.82
N PRO A 263 -9.25 0.51 -13.63
CA PRO A 263 -10.56 0.34 -13.01
C PRO A 263 -11.78 0.71 -13.87
N GLY A 264 -11.60 1.64 -14.82
CA GLY A 264 -12.64 2.02 -15.78
C GLY A 264 -13.11 0.86 -16.66
N THR A 265 -12.20 -0.03 -17.07
CA THR A 265 -12.52 -1.23 -17.86
C THR A 265 -13.26 -2.26 -17.02
N TRP A 266 -12.91 -2.40 -15.74
CA TRP A 266 -13.55 -3.39 -14.86
C TRP A 266 -15.05 -3.13 -14.73
N ARG A 267 -15.49 -1.85 -14.78
CA ARG A 267 -16.92 -1.49 -14.71
C ARG A 267 -17.76 -2.12 -15.82
N THR A 268 -17.16 -2.37 -16.98
CA THR A 268 -17.87 -2.91 -18.14
C THR A 268 -17.63 -4.41 -18.28
N THR A 269 -16.45 -4.91 -17.92
CA THR A 269 -16.09 -6.32 -18.07
C THR A 269 -16.39 -7.16 -16.82
N HIS A 270 -16.56 -6.50 -15.66
CA HIS A 270 -16.60 -7.11 -14.34
C HIS A 270 -15.40 -8.02 -14.04
N PHE A 271 -14.26 -7.70 -14.66
CA PHE A 271 -13.04 -8.51 -14.64
C PHE A 271 -11.80 -7.62 -14.60
N ALA A 272 -11.03 -7.71 -13.51
CA ALA A 272 -9.75 -7.02 -13.36
C ALA A 272 -8.58 -7.79 -13.99
N GLY A 273 -8.66 -9.11 -14.04
CA GLY A 273 -7.64 -9.96 -14.66
C GLY A 273 -6.29 -9.94 -13.96
N ALA A 274 -6.28 -9.80 -12.63
CA ALA A 274 -5.05 -9.55 -11.87
C ALA A 274 -4.13 -10.77 -11.79
N ARG A 275 -2.83 -10.51 -11.76
CA ARG A 275 -1.74 -11.48 -11.64
C ARG A 275 -0.77 -11.09 -10.53
N ILE A 276 -0.04 -12.09 -10.05
CA ILE A 276 1.13 -11.92 -9.18
C ILE A 276 2.36 -12.40 -9.96
N SER A 277 3.38 -11.57 -10.03
CA SER A 277 4.62 -11.87 -10.75
C SER A 277 5.83 -11.67 -9.85
N ARG A 278 6.90 -12.41 -10.17
CA ARG A 278 8.18 -12.35 -9.46
C ARG A 278 9.30 -11.99 -10.43
N SER A 279 10.18 -11.10 -9.99
CA SER A 279 11.47 -10.87 -10.61
C SER A 279 12.59 -11.37 -9.71
N ARG A 280 13.68 -11.86 -10.30
CA ARG A 280 14.91 -12.30 -9.62
C ARG A 280 16.15 -11.51 -10.03
N ASP A 281 15.97 -10.52 -10.89
CA ASP A 281 17.03 -9.69 -11.47
C ASP A 281 16.78 -8.20 -11.24
N GLY A 282 16.03 -7.87 -10.19
CA GLY A 282 15.76 -6.49 -9.79
C GLY A 282 14.73 -5.79 -10.65
N GLY A 283 13.82 -6.53 -11.31
CA GLY A 283 12.70 -6.03 -12.10
C GLY A 283 12.94 -6.02 -13.61
N ARG A 284 14.06 -6.57 -14.10
CA ARG A 284 14.41 -6.58 -15.55
C ARG A 284 13.64 -7.65 -16.31
N SER A 285 13.36 -8.78 -15.68
CA SER A 285 12.48 -9.82 -16.20
C SER A 285 11.52 -10.32 -15.12
N TRP A 286 10.40 -10.86 -15.57
CA TRP A 286 9.29 -11.26 -14.71
C TRP A 286 8.76 -12.65 -15.06
N GLU A 287 8.45 -13.42 -14.03
CA GLU A 287 7.78 -14.71 -14.09
C GLU A 287 6.38 -14.56 -13.49
N ILE A 288 5.34 -15.00 -14.21
CA ILE A 288 3.98 -15.07 -13.67
C ILE A 288 3.86 -16.30 -12.78
N LEU A 289 3.31 -16.11 -11.57
CA LEU A 289 3.18 -17.18 -10.59
C LEU A 289 1.82 -17.88 -10.75
N HIS A 290 1.85 -19.19 -11.03
CA HIS A 290 0.63 -19.97 -11.30
C HIS A 290 0.34 -21.07 -10.26
N ASN A 291 1.33 -21.51 -9.49
CA ASN A 291 1.15 -22.65 -8.59
C ASN A 291 0.25 -22.27 -7.40
N GLY A 292 -1.00 -22.75 -7.43
CA GLY A 292 -2.02 -22.42 -6.43
C GLY A 292 -2.76 -21.10 -6.68
N LEU A 293 -2.54 -20.47 -7.83
CA LEU A 293 -3.28 -19.30 -8.32
C LEU A 293 -3.99 -19.62 -9.64
N PRO A 294 -5.16 -19.02 -9.92
CA PRO A 294 -5.69 -19.04 -11.28
C PRO A 294 -4.77 -18.24 -12.21
N ASP A 295 -4.87 -18.46 -13.52
CA ASP A 295 -4.08 -17.70 -14.52
C ASP A 295 -4.35 -16.18 -14.43
N ARG A 296 -5.61 -15.82 -14.24
CA ARG A 296 -6.04 -14.45 -13.94
C ARG A 296 -7.12 -14.46 -12.86
N LEU A 297 -6.98 -13.58 -11.88
CA LEU A 297 -8.01 -13.34 -10.88
C LEU A 297 -9.11 -12.46 -11.48
N GLN A 298 -10.38 -12.82 -11.22
CA GLN A 298 -11.50 -11.95 -11.58
C GLN A 298 -11.39 -10.60 -10.86
N ALA A 299 -10.97 -10.62 -9.60
CA ALA A 299 -10.79 -9.44 -8.77
C ALA A 299 -9.40 -8.80 -8.90
N SER A 300 -9.30 -7.54 -8.51
CA SER A 300 -8.01 -6.84 -8.37
C SER A 300 -7.36 -7.23 -7.04
N ILE A 301 -6.03 -7.15 -6.96
CA ILE A 301 -5.28 -7.28 -5.69
C ILE A 301 -4.93 -5.86 -5.23
N GLU A 302 -5.50 -5.43 -4.11
CA GLU A 302 -5.34 -4.04 -3.62
C GLU A 302 -4.60 -3.94 -2.29
N ALA A 303 -4.40 -5.06 -1.59
CA ALA A 303 -3.47 -5.12 -0.46
C ALA A 303 -2.45 -6.23 -0.71
N PHE A 304 -1.18 -5.90 -0.50
CA PHE A 304 -0.07 -6.79 -0.75
C PHE A 304 1.06 -6.51 0.22
N CYS A 305 1.53 -7.52 0.94
CA CYS A 305 2.67 -7.36 1.85
C CYS A 305 3.59 -8.58 1.88
N LEU A 306 4.82 -8.35 2.32
CA LEU A 306 5.84 -9.36 2.55
C LEU A 306 6.33 -9.24 3.99
N GLU A 307 6.41 -10.37 4.69
CA GLU A 307 7.09 -10.52 5.97
C GLU A 307 8.37 -11.33 5.77
N GLU A 308 9.51 -10.83 6.23
CA GLU A 308 10.71 -11.64 6.49
C GLU A 308 10.83 -11.93 7.98
N SER A 309 11.00 -13.21 8.32
CA SER A 309 11.13 -13.70 9.68
C SER A 309 12.27 -14.71 9.81
N GLY A 310 13.46 -14.23 10.15
CA GLY A 310 14.67 -15.06 10.18
C GLY A 310 14.96 -15.67 8.80
N ASN A 311 14.88 -17.00 8.68
CA ASN A 311 15.10 -17.73 7.42
C ASN A 311 13.80 -18.05 6.66
N SER A 312 12.68 -17.44 7.08
CA SER A 312 11.36 -17.64 6.50
C SER A 312 10.85 -16.34 5.90
N SER A 313 10.06 -16.44 4.84
CA SER A 313 9.32 -15.29 4.30
C SER A 313 7.88 -15.68 4.03
N SER A 314 6.96 -14.75 4.17
CA SER A 314 5.56 -14.94 3.82
C SER A 314 5.05 -13.74 3.03
N ILE A 315 4.26 -14.00 2.00
CA ILE A 315 3.69 -12.98 1.12
C ILE A 315 2.19 -13.14 1.15
N PHE A 316 1.50 -12.04 1.42
CA PHE A 316 0.04 -11.99 1.48
C PHE A 316 -0.51 -11.08 0.39
N ALA A 317 -1.56 -11.53 -0.29
CA ALA A 317 -2.30 -10.76 -1.28
C ALA A 317 -3.79 -10.83 -0.96
N ALA A 318 -4.46 -9.68 -0.86
CA ALA A 318 -5.90 -9.63 -0.64
C ALA A 318 -6.62 -8.87 -1.75
N THR A 319 -7.79 -9.39 -2.11
CA THR A 319 -8.52 -8.99 -3.31
C THR A 319 -9.73 -8.11 -3.02
N THR A 320 -10.16 -7.38 -4.05
CA THR A 320 -11.43 -6.63 -4.03
C THR A 320 -12.67 -7.52 -3.93
N SER A 321 -12.53 -8.84 -4.04
CA SER A 321 -13.61 -9.83 -3.80
C SER A 321 -13.62 -10.40 -2.38
N GLY A 322 -12.69 -9.99 -1.49
CA GLY A 322 -12.66 -10.51 -0.12
C GLY A 322 -11.91 -11.83 0.06
N GLU A 323 -11.02 -12.17 -0.87
CA GLU A 323 -10.17 -13.35 -0.79
C GLU A 323 -8.77 -12.95 -0.31
N VAL A 324 -8.13 -13.81 0.49
CA VAL A 324 -6.74 -13.63 0.93
C VAL A 324 -5.94 -14.85 0.51
N PHE A 325 -4.84 -14.59 -0.19
CA PHE A 325 -3.87 -15.59 -0.61
C PHE A 325 -2.57 -15.42 0.17
N CYS A 326 -1.90 -16.53 0.46
CA CYS A 326 -0.62 -16.55 1.14
C CYS A 326 0.36 -17.46 0.40
N SER A 327 1.62 -17.04 0.32
CA SER A 327 2.75 -17.90 -0.03
C SER A 327 3.78 -17.83 1.09
N GLU A 328 4.23 -18.99 1.56
CA GLU A 328 5.22 -19.11 2.65
C GLU A 328 6.60 -19.57 2.15
N ASP A 329 6.80 -19.54 0.83
CA ASP A 329 7.97 -20.08 0.15
C ASP A 329 8.46 -19.17 -1.00
N LEU A 330 8.27 -17.86 -0.85
CA LEU A 330 8.66 -16.82 -1.81
C LEU A 330 8.00 -17.01 -3.19
N GLY A 331 6.70 -17.29 -3.17
CA GLY A 331 5.85 -17.38 -4.34
C GLY A 331 6.02 -18.67 -5.15
N LYS A 332 6.64 -19.73 -4.61
CA LYS A 332 6.72 -21.02 -5.31
C LYS A 332 5.38 -21.76 -5.24
N HIS A 333 4.63 -21.60 -4.17
CA HIS A 333 3.26 -22.07 -4.02
C HIS A 333 2.42 -21.02 -3.29
N TRP A 334 1.17 -20.91 -3.71
CA TRP A 334 0.17 -20.02 -3.12
C TRP A 334 -1.03 -20.83 -2.63
N GLU A 335 -1.60 -20.42 -1.52
CA GLU A 335 -2.83 -20.97 -0.98
C GLU A 335 -3.84 -19.83 -0.79
N LYS A 336 -5.10 -20.07 -1.17
CA LYS A 336 -6.21 -19.21 -0.75
C LYS A 336 -6.56 -19.56 0.69
N ILE A 337 -6.09 -18.75 1.62
CA ILE A 337 -6.20 -19.03 3.06
C ILE A 337 -7.53 -18.55 3.66
N ILE A 338 -8.17 -17.55 3.05
CA ILE A 338 -9.46 -16.99 3.48
C ILE A 338 -10.31 -16.63 2.25
N SER A 339 -11.62 -16.80 2.36
CA SER A 339 -12.63 -16.30 1.43
C SER A 339 -13.81 -15.70 2.20
N GLY A 340 -14.61 -14.87 1.54
CA GLY A 340 -15.85 -14.33 2.10
C GLY A 340 -15.67 -13.15 3.07
N LEU A 341 -14.48 -12.52 3.10
CA LEU A 341 -14.36 -11.22 3.78
C LEU A 341 -15.13 -10.16 3.00
N ALA A 342 -15.44 -9.06 3.68
CA ALA A 342 -15.82 -7.84 2.97
C ALA A 342 -14.68 -7.41 2.02
N PRO A 343 -14.99 -6.73 0.90
CA PRO A 343 -13.99 -6.30 -0.07
C PRO A 343 -12.78 -5.60 0.56
N ILE A 344 -11.57 -6.04 0.21
CA ILE A 344 -10.35 -5.29 0.47
C ILE A 344 -10.19 -4.35 -0.71
N SER A 345 -10.54 -3.07 -0.52
CA SER A 345 -10.61 -2.15 -1.64
C SER A 345 -10.32 -0.72 -1.28
N LYS A 346 -9.77 0.04 -2.23
CA LYS A 346 -9.81 1.50 -2.28
C LYS A 346 -11.24 1.96 -2.51
N ALA A 347 -11.63 3.07 -1.87
CA ALA A 347 -12.97 3.69 -1.82
C ALA A 347 -14.10 2.97 -2.61
N GLY A 348 -14.05 2.93 -3.94
CA GLY A 348 -15.09 2.34 -4.79
C GLY A 348 -14.71 1.23 -5.77
N HIS A 349 -13.46 0.74 -5.81
CA HIS A 349 -13.01 -0.16 -6.87
C HIS A 349 -13.76 -1.50 -6.90
N TYR A 350 -14.07 -2.07 -5.74
CA TYR A 350 -14.85 -3.31 -5.64
C TYR A 350 -16.21 -3.25 -6.36
N ARG A 351 -16.84 -2.06 -6.41
CA ARG A 351 -18.14 -1.87 -7.09
C ARG A 351 -18.06 -2.12 -8.59
N ASN A 352 -16.89 -1.95 -9.17
CA ASN A 352 -16.68 -2.16 -10.60
C ASN A 352 -16.77 -3.65 -10.97
N LEU A 353 -16.61 -4.56 -10.01
CA LEU A 353 -16.50 -6.00 -10.24
C LEU A 353 -17.77 -6.79 -9.89
N ILE A 354 -18.81 -6.09 -9.43
CA ILE A 354 -20.12 -6.67 -9.13
C ILE A 354 -21.04 -6.34 -10.30
N ALA A 355 -21.69 -7.36 -10.87
CA ALA A 355 -22.75 -7.15 -11.85
C ALA A 355 -23.94 -6.46 -11.16
N ALA A 356 -24.49 -5.43 -11.81
CA ALA A 356 -25.56 -4.58 -11.26
C ALA A 356 -26.85 -5.34 -10.92
#